data_AF-A0A9X3FU88-F1
#
_entry.id   AF-A0A9X3FU88-F1
#
_cell.length_a   1.000
_cell.length_b   1.000
_cell.length_c   1.000
_cell.angle_alpha   90.00
_cell.angle_beta   90.00
_cell.angle_gamma   90.00
#
_symmetry.space_group_name_H-M   'P 1'
#
loop_
_entity.id
_entity.type
_entity.pdbx_description
1 polymer ?
#
loop_
_entity_poly.entity_id
_entity_poly.type
_entity_poly.pdbx_seq_one_letter_code
_entity_poly.pdbx_strand_id
1 'polypeptide(L)'
;MSRAAWHLHRRAGAADDPGVITQTLTFAAARSRAHGPTTALWHAVEVHRAPADLDGACELTVCGTLARVTTEAHWPVSGVDVCSACTAAS
;
A
#
# COMPACT_ATOMS: atom_id res chain seq x y z
N MET A 1 2.04 6.52 19.47
CA MET A 1 3.15 7.30 18.91
C MET A 1 2.66 7.81 17.56
N SER A 2 2.59 9.13 17.39
CA SER A 2 1.71 9.80 16.42
C SER A 2 2.27 9.84 14.99
N ARG A 3 1.37 9.76 14.00
CA ARG A 3 1.31 10.16 12.56
C ARG A 3 2.43 11.04 11.91
N ALA A 4 3.41 11.54 12.65
CA ALA A 4 4.36 12.56 12.22
C ALA A 4 5.64 12.03 11.54
N ALA A 5 5.98 10.74 11.68
CA ALA A 5 7.25 10.22 11.19
C ALA A 5 7.32 10.06 9.65
N TRP A 6 6.17 9.92 8.97
CA TRP A 6 6.12 9.58 7.53
C TRP A 6 6.10 10.80 6.61
N HIS A 7 5.74 11.98 7.11
CA HIS A 7 5.67 13.21 6.31
C HIS A 7 7.05 13.80 5.91
N LEU A 8 8.14 13.24 6.42
CA LEU A 8 9.50 13.80 6.33
C LEU A 8 10.36 13.25 5.18
N HIS A 9 9.88 12.33 4.35
CA HIS A 9 10.60 11.85 3.16
C HIS A 9 10.09 12.42 1.83
N ARG A 10 9.67 13.70 1.85
CA ARG A 10 9.66 14.52 0.63
C ARG A 10 11.10 14.90 0.25
N ARG A 11 11.73 14.14 -0.64
CA ARG A 11 12.71 14.70 -1.57
C ARG A 11 12.07 14.73 -2.94
N ALA A 12 11.60 15.91 -3.34
CA ALA A 12 11.28 16.21 -4.72
C ALA A 12 12.59 16.11 -5.54
N GLY A 13 12.79 14.98 -6.20
CA GLY A 13 13.83 14.83 -7.22
C GLY A 13 13.25 15.29 -8.55
N ALA A 14 13.71 16.44 -9.04
CA ALA A 14 13.34 17.00 -10.32
C ALA A 14 13.76 16.08 -11.48
N ALA A 15 12.77 15.55 -12.18
CA ALA A 15 12.90 15.00 -13.53
C ALA A 15 11.54 15.21 -14.22
N ASP A 16 11.24 16.46 -14.57
CA ASP A 16 10.07 16.83 -15.36
C ASP A 16 10.34 16.53 -16.84
N ASP A 17 9.84 15.39 -17.32
CA ASP A 17 9.46 15.25 -18.73
C ASP A 17 8.01 15.75 -18.85
N PRO A 18 7.73 16.80 -19.66
CA PRO A 18 6.42 17.46 -19.68
C PRO A 18 5.28 16.60 -20.24
N GLY A 19 5.52 15.33 -20.58
CA GLY A 19 4.54 14.38 -21.10
C GLY A 19 3.99 13.34 -20.12
N VAL A 20 4.54 13.18 -18.90
CA VAL A 20 4.12 12.10 -17.98
C VAL A 20 3.56 12.68 -16.68
N ILE A 21 2.24 12.88 -16.65
CA ILE A 21 1.51 13.13 -15.40
C ILE A 21 1.32 11.80 -14.70
N THR A 22 2.13 11.48 -13.69
CA THR A 22 1.80 10.33 -12.81
C THR A 22 2.33 10.53 -11.41
N GLN A 23 1.61 11.27 -10.56
CA GLN A 23 1.93 11.33 -9.12
C GLN A 23 0.69 11.46 -8.23
N THR A 24 -0.39 10.72 -8.52
CA THR A 24 -1.42 10.52 -7.50
C THR A 24 -0.94 9.44 -6.53
N LEU A 25 -0.14 9.86 -5.54
CA LEU A 25 0.26 9.01 -4.43
C LEU A 25 -0.99 8.63 -3.63
N THR A 26 -1.39 7.37 -3.73
CA THR A 26 -2.55 6.85 -2.99
C THR A 26 -2.10 5.78 -2.02
N PHE A 27 -2.44 5.95 -0.74
CA PHE A 27 -2.30 4.89 0.24
C PHE A 27 -3.47 3.91 0.07
N ALA A 28 -3.13 2.69 -0.32
CA ALA A 28 -4.08 1.61 -0.53
C ALA A 28 -3.78 0.46 0.43
N ALA A 29 -4.76 -0.43 0.57
CA ALA A 29 -4.57 -1.68 1.28
C ALA A 29 -4.20 -2.79 0.28
N ALA A 30 -3.32 -3.69 0.70
CA ALA A 30 -3.11 -4.96 0.02
C ALA A 30 -3.45 -6.12 0.95
N ARG A 31 -4.06 -7.18 0.41
CA ARG A 31 -4.43 -8.36 1.18
C ARG A 31 -3.60 -9.56 0.76
N SER A 32 -2.92 -10.19 1.71
CA SER A 32 -2.25 -11.46 1.45
C SER A 32 -3.27 -12.59 1.27
N ARG A 33 -2.86 -13.66 0.59
CA ARG A 33 -3.68 -14.87 0.53
C ARG A 33 -3.49 -15.66 1.82
N ALA A 34 -4.58 -16.21 2.34
CA ALA A 34 -4.49 -17.24 3.37
C ALA A 34 -3.80 -18.49 2.78
N HIS A 35 -2.88 -19.08 3.53
CA HIS A 35 -2.23 -20.34 3.13
C HIS A 35 -2.20 -21.31 4.31
N GLY A 36 -2.94 -22.41 4.18
CA GLY A 36 -3.11 -23.39 5.26
C GLY A 36 -3.66 -22.72 6.52
N PRO A 37 -2.98 -22.81 7.69
CA PRO A 37 -3.44 -22.21 8.93
C PRO A 37 -3.21 -20.69 9.02
N THR A 38 -2.52 -20.08 8.06
CA THR A 38 -2.26 -18.64 8.08
C THR A 38 -3.45 -17.84 7.57
N THR A 39 -3.92 -16.87 8.37
CA THR A 39 -4.99 -15.95 7.96
C THR A 39 -4.45 -14.93 6.95
N ALA A 40 -5.35 -14.46 6.08
CA ALA A 40 -5.05 -13.35 5.17
C ALA A 40 -4.91 -12.06 5.97
N LEU A 41 -3.77 -11.39 5.83
CA LEU A 41 -3.45 -10.16 6.55
C LEU A 41 -3.52 -8.94 5.60
N TRP A 42 -3.85 -7.79 6.18
CA TRP A 42 -3.81 -6.49 5.54
C TRP A 42 -2.43 -5.86 5.67
N HIS A 43 -1.99 -5.26 4.56
CA HIS A 43 -0.70 -4.59 4.43
C HIS A 43 -0.89 -3.16 3.90
N ALA A 44 -0.10 -2.23 4.43
CA ALA A 44 -0.02 -0.87 3.93
C ALA A 44 0.78 -0.83 2.63
N VAL A 45 0.23 -0.20 1.58
CA VAL A 45 0.95 0.01 0.32
C VAL A 45 0.78 1.44 -0.19
N GLU A 46 1.84 1.97 -0.77
CA GLU A 46 1.82 3.23 -1.51
C GLU A 46 1.74 2.91 -3.00
N VAL A 47 0.78 3.52 -3.70
CA VAL A 47 0.56 3.28 -5.13
C VAL A 47 0.73 4.57 -5.91
N HIS A 48 1.52 4.50 -6.98
CA HIS A 48 1.85 5.62 -7.88
C HIS A 48 1.10 5.50 -9.22
N ARG A 49 0.03 4.71 -9.27
CA ARG A 49 -0.79 4.48 -10.46
C ARG A 49 -2.21 4.96 -10.18
N ALA A 50 -2.95 5.28 -11.24
CA ALA A 50 -4.36 5.60 -11.06
C ALA A 50 -5.09 4.34 -10.55
N PRO A 51 -6.06 4.48 -9.63
CA PRO A 51 -6.83 3.33 -9.15
C PRO A 51 -7.50 2.52 -10.28
N ALA A 52 -7.88 3.17 -11.39
CA ALA A 52 -8.44 2.50 -12.56
C ALA A 52 -7.47 1.53 -13.24
N ASP A 53 -6.15 1.71 -13.04
CA ASP A 53 -5.12 0.81 -13.56
C ASP A 53 -4.88 -0.40 -12.63
N LEU A 54 -5.50 -0.41 -11.45
CA LEU A 54 -5.40 -1.47 -10.44
C LEU A 54 -6.70 -2.28 -10.48
N ASP A 55 -6.82 -3.13 -11.49
CA ASP A 55 -7.96 -4.04 -11.73
C ASP A 55 -8.03 -5.21 -10.72
N GLY A 56 -7.34 -5.09 -9.59
CA GLY A 56 -7.16 -6.15 -8.63
C GLY A 56 -6.24 -7.27 -9.11
N ALA A 57 -5.64 -7.24 -10.32
CA ALA A 57 -4.70 -8.26 -10.78
C ALA A 57 -3.30 -8.11 -10.15
N CYS A 58 -2.95 -6.91 -9.68
CA CYS A 58 -1.62 -6.56 -9.18
C CYS A 58 -1.26 -7.25 -7.86
N GLU A 59 -0.22 -8.09 -7.89
CA GLU A 59 0.40 -8.70 -6.71
C GLU A 59 1.80 -8.13 -6.47
N LEU A 60 2.18 -8.00 -5.21
CA LEU A 60 3.50 -7.54 -4.77
C LEU A 60 3.97 -8.33 -3.55
N THR A 61 5.29 -8.34 -3.32
CA THR A 61 5.86 -8.86 -2.08
C THR A 61 6.02 -7.74 -1.06
N VAL A 62 5.33 -7.84 0.08
CA VAL A 62 5.35 -6.85 1.17
C VAL A 62 5.42 -7.59 2.50
N CYS A 63 6.26 -7.12 3.43
CA CYS A 63 6.47 -7.79 4.73
C CYS A 63 6.80 -9.29 4.63
N GLY A 64 7.41 -9.73 3.53
CA GLY A 64 7.76 -11.14 3.29
C GLY A 64 6.62 -12.01 2.75
N THR A 65 5.46 -11.45 2.42
CA THR A 65 4.30 -12.18 1.88
C THR A 65 3.88 -11.62 0.53
N LEU A 66 3.26 -12.47 -0.31
CA LEU A 66 2.61 -12.03 -1.54
C LEU A 66 1.21 -11.48 -1.21
N ALA A 67 0.95 -10.24 -1.59
CA ALA A 67 -0.30 -9.55 -1.34
C ALA A 67 -0.83 -8.87 -2.60
N ARG A 68 -2.15 -8.81 -2.72
CA ARG A 68 -2.86 -8.20 -3.85
C ARG A 68 -3.37 -6.84 -3.45
N VAL A 69 -3.06 -5.81 -4.23
CA VAL A 69 -3.58 -4.45 -3.99
C VAL A 69 -5.08 -4.45 -4.27
N THR A 70 -5.86 -3.84 -3.40
CA THR A 70 -7.29 -3.57 -3.63
C THR A 70 -7.53 -2.06 -3.67
N THR A 71 -8.40 -1.63 -4.57
CA THR A 71 -8.91 -0.26 -4.65
C THR A 71 -10.19 -0.07 -3.83
N GLU A 72 -10.76 -1.16 -3.31
CA GLU A 72 -11.98 -1.16 -2.50
C GLU A 72 -11.73 -0.69 -1.06
N ALA A 73 -10.47 -0.75 -0.61
CA ALA A 73 -10.07 -0.37 0.74
C ALA A 73 -8.86 0.57 0.72
N HIS A 74 -9.04 1.76 1.28
CA HIS A 74 -7.94 2.68 1.57
C HIS A 74 -7.22 2.28 2.84
N TRP A 75 -5.93 2.59 2.92
CA TRP A 75 -5.18 2.49 4.17
C TRP A 75 -5.36 3.77 5.00
N PRO A 76 -5.53 3.68 6.34
CA PRO A 76 -5.62 2.47 7.15
C PRO A 76 -6.99 1.77 7.04
N VAL A 77 -6.97 0.44 7.09
CA VAL A 77 -8.20 -0.36 7.16
C VAL A 77 -8.71 -0.44 8.59
N SER A 78 -10.02 -0.27 8.79
CA SER A 78 -10.68 -0.54 10.06
C SER A 78 -10.90 -2.05 10.21
N GLY A 79 -9.91 -2.79 10.67
CA GLY A 79 -10.01 -4.25 10.79
C GLY A 79 -9.01 -4.88 11.75
N VAL A 80 -9.38 -6.07 12.23
CA VAL A 80 -8.42 -7.06 12.74
C VAL A 80 -7.69 -7.69 11.55
N ASP A 81 -6.61 -8.43 11.79
CA ASP A 81 -5.78 -9.05 10.74
C ASP A 81 -4.86 -8.07 9.98
N VAL A 82 -4.32 -7.06 10.65
CA VAL A 82 -3.22 -6.25 10.10
C VAL A 82 -1.88 -6.93 10.35
N CYS A 83 -1.00 -6.97 9.35
CA CYS A 83 0.37 -7.44 9.52
C CYS A 83 1.07 -6.65 10.63
N SER A 84 1.74 -7.34 11.57
CA SER A 84 2.39 -6.70 12.73
C SER A 84 3.42 -5.63 12.35
N ALA A 85 4.14 -5.83 11.24
CA ALA A 85 5.06 -4.82 10.71
C ALA A 85 4.33 -3.56 10.23
N CYS A 86 3.15 -3.70 9.63
CA CYS A 86 2.31 -2.58 9.20
C CYS A 86 1.60 -1.91 10.39
N THR A 87 1.24 -2.66 11.45
CA THR A 87 0.69 -2.09 12.69
C THR A 87 1.71 -1.21 13.41
N ALA A 88 3.00 -1.59 13.40
CA ALA A 88 4.06 -0.76 13.98
C ALA A 88 4.32 0.53 13.16
N ALA A 89 3.93 0.53 11.88
CA ALA A 89 4.10 1.64 10.96
C ALA A 89 2.89 2.59 10.90
N SER A 90 1.72 2.20 11.44
CA SER A 90 0.48 3.00 11.45
C SER A 90 0.39 4.05 12.58
#